data_AF-A0A967SM16-F1
#
_entry.id   AF-A0A967SM16-F1
#
_cell.length_a   1.000
_cell.length_b   1.000
_cell.length_c   1.000
_cell.angle_alpha   90.00
_cell.angle_beta   90.00
_cell.angle_gamma   90.00
#
_symmetry.space_group_name_H-M   'P 1'
#
loop_
_entity.id
_entity.type
_entity.pdbx_description
1 polymer ?
#
loop_
_entity_poly.entity_id
_entity_poly.type
_entity_poly.pdbx_seq_one_letter_code
_entity_poly.pdbx_strand_id
1 'polypeptide(L)'
;MIWAVNFSVIKVGLDAFAPVAFNALRFPLAAAILTAALLLARRPRLPERRDLARIAGLGVLGHVAYQLLFIHGMDRTRAGNASLLLTGAPVYTAFLSGVLGHDRVPPRAWLGILGTVLGIGSSAAVPPGSPSAPPR
;
A
#
# COMPACT_ATOMS: atom_id res chain seq x y z
N MET A 1 5.52 -14.06 0.82
CA MET A 1 4.55 -14.95 0.13
C MET A 1 3.14 -14.38 0.13
N ILE A 2 2.47 -14.19 1.29
CA ILE A 2 1.09 -13.66 1.38
C ILE A 2 0.90 -12.32 0.67
N TRP A 3 1.88 -11.40 0.78
CA TRP A 3 1.79 -10.08 0.17
C TRP A 3 1.99 -10.09 -1.36
N ALA A 4 2.82 -10.99 -1.89
CA ALA A 4 3.04 -11.10 -3.34
C ALA A 4 1.79 -11.59 -4.07
N VAL A 5 1.09 -12.57 -3.49
CA VAL A 5 -0.23 -13.06 -3.98
C VAL A 5 -1.26 -11.93 -4.04
N ASN A 6 -1.13 -10.91 -3.19
CA ASN A 6 -2.05 -9.79 -3.16
C ASN A 6 -2.11 -9.03 -4.49
N PHE A 7 -0.97 -8.83 -5.15
CA PHE A 7 -0.91 -8.13 -6.43
C PHE A 7 -1.60 -8.94 -7.53
N SER A 8 -1.38 -10.25 -7.58
CA SER A 8 -2.05 -11.13 -8.53
C SER A 8 -3.57 -11.11 -8.34
N VAL A 9 -4.04 -11.20 -7.10
CA VAL A 9 -5.48 -11.16 -6.78
C VAL A 9 -6.09 -9.80 -7.10
N ILE A 10 -5.39 -8.69 -6.81
CA ILE A 10 -5.86 -7.35 -7.18
C ILE A 10 -5.99 -7.25 -8.69
N LYS A 11 -4.98 -7.67 -9.46
CA LYS A 11 -4.98 -7.55 -10.92
C LYS A 11 -6.18 -8.28 -11.53
N VAL A 12 -6.42 -9.52 -11.11
CA VAL A 12 -7.59 -10.31 -11.54
C VAL A 12 -8.91 -9.68 -11.08
N GLY A 13 -8.95 -9.13 -9.86
CA GLY A 13 -10.15 -8.46 -9.33
C GLY A 13 -10.51 -7.17 -10.06
N LEU A 14 -9.49 -6.41 -10.52
CA LEU A 14 -9.68 -5.18 -11.28
C LEU A 14 -10.17 -5.41 -12.72
N ASP A 15 -9.99 -6.61 -13.26
CA ASP A 15 -10.57 -6.99 -14.57
C ASP A 15 -12.11 -7.11 -14.50
N ALA A 16 -12.66 -7.34 -13.30
CA ALA A 16 -14.10 -7.53 -13.07
C ALA A 16 -14.76 -6.33 -12.37
N PHE A 17 -14.01 -5.51 -11.64
CA PHE A 17 -14.55 -4.42 -10.82
C PHE A 17 -13.75 -3.13 -10.97
N ALA A 18 -14.46 -2.00 -10.97
CA ALA A 18 -13.81 -0.71 -10.80
C ALA A 18 -13.00 -0.68 -9.49
N PRO A 19 -11.82 -0.02 -9.44
CA PRO A 19 -10.92 -0.08 -8.27
C PRO A 19 -11.58 0.26 -6.94
N VAL A 20 -12.48 1.25 -6.95
CA VAL A 20 -13.22 1.67 -5.75
C VAL A 20 -14.21 0.58 -5.31
N ALA A 21 -14.91 -0.04 -6.24
CA ALA A 21 -15.86 -1.12 -5.95
C ALA A 21 -15.16 -2.37 -5.43
N PHE A 22 -14.00 -2.73 -6.00
CA PHE A 22 -13.18 -3.84 -5.52
C PHE A 22 -12.75 -3.64 -4.06
N ASN A 23 -12.28 -2.43 -3.71
CA ASN A 23 -11.89 -2.09 -2.34
C ASN A 23 -13.10 -2.07 -1.40
N ALA A 24 -14.23 -1.50 -1.85
CA ALA A 24 -15.47 -1.44 -1.07
C ALA A 24 -16.01 -2.84 -0.72
N LEU A 25 -15.75 -3.86 -1.53
CA LEU A 25 -16.09 -5.25 -1.21
C LEU A 25 -15.03 -5.94 -0.36
N ARG A 26 -13.76 -5.74 -0.71
CA ARG A 26 -12.62 -6.44 -0.10
C ARG A 26 -12.47 -6.11 1.39
N PHE A 27 -12.58 -4.85 1.79
CA PHE A 27 -12.32 -4.45 3.19
C PHE A 27 -13.39 -4.91 4.18
N PRO A 28 -14.69 -4.77 3.88
CA PRO A 28 -15.74 -5.35 4.73
C PRO A 28 -15.63 -6.88 4.82
N LEU A 29 -15.32 -7.55 3.71
CA LEU A 29 -15.15 -9.00 3.70
C LEU A 29 -13.95 -9.43 4.57
N ALA A 30 -12.81 -8.74 4.44
CA ALA A 30 -11.64 -8.99 5.27
C ALA A 30 -11.94 -8.74 6.77
N ALA A 31 -12.65 -7.67 7.09
CA ALA A 31 -13.09 -7.37 8.45
C ALA A 31 -13.99 -8.50 9.00
N ALA A 32 -15.01 -8.91 8.24
CA ALA A 32 -15.93 -9.98 8.62
C ALA A 32 -15.20 -11.32 8.85
N ILE A 33 -14.28 -11.70 7.95
CA ILE A 33 -13.49 -12.94 8.09
C ILE A 33 -12.61 -12.88 9.33
N LEU A 34 -11.91 -11.77 9.56
CA LEU A 34 -11.06 -11.61 10.75
C LEU A 34 -11.87 -11.62 12.04
N THR A 35 -13.04 -10.97 12.06
CA THR A 35 -13.96 -11.03 13.20
C THR A 35 -14.46 -12.46 13.44
N ALA A 36 -14.89 -13.16 12.39
CA ALA A 36 -15.31 -14.56 12.50
C ALA A 36 -14.18 -15.45 13.02
N ALA A 37 -12.98 -15.33 12.49
CA ALA A 37 -11.80 -16.07 12.95
C ALA A 37 -11.50 -15.80 14.44
N LEU A 38 -11.63 -14.54 14.89
CA LEU A 38 -11.42 -14.17 16.29
C LEU A 38 -12.46 -14.81 17.23
N LEU A 39 -13.73 -14.83 16.79
CA LEU A 39 -14.83 -15.47 17.50
C LEU A 39 -14.65 -16.99 17.57
N LEU A 40 -14.29 -17.63 16.45
CA LEU A 40 -14.02 -19.08 16.38
C LEU A 40 -12.82 -19.49 17.23
N ALA A 41 -11.77 -18.67 17.27
CA ALA A 41 -10.59 -18.90 18.09
C ALA A 41 -10.84 -18.71 19.61
N ARG A 42 -12.07 -18.33 20.01
CA ARG A 42 -12.44 -17.99 21.40
C ARG A 42 -11.45 -17.03 22.05
N ARG A 43 -10.88 -16.10 21.26
CA ARG A 43 -10.02 -15.02 21.76
C ARG A 43 -10.75 -13.69 21.61
N PRO A 44 -11.84 -13.42 22.36
CA PRO A 44 -12.53 -12.15 22.32
C PRO A 44 -11.70 -11.08 23.04
N ARG A 45 -10.54 -10.75 22.48
CA ARG A 45 -9.84 -9.50 22.80
C ARG A 45 -10.46 -8.42 21.92
N LEU A 46 -11.75 -8.15 22.19
CA LEU A 46 -12.40 -7.02 21.58
C LEU A 46 -11.72 -5.75 22.10
N PRO A 47 -11.47 -4.76 21.23
CA PRO A 47 -10.89 -3.50 21.66
C PRO A 47 -11.77 -2.85 22.72
N GLU A 48 -11.16 -2.21 23.71
CA GLU A 48 -11.92 -1.41 24.65
C GLU A 48 -12.62 -0.26 23.93
N ARG A 49 -13.79 0.16 24.42
CA ARG A 49 -14.59 1.23 23.81
C ARG A 49 -13.81 2.52 23.60
N ARG A 50 -12.85 2.81 24.48
CA ARG A 50 -11.93 3.97 24.38
C ARG A 50 -10.99 3.89 23.18
N ASP A 51 -10.64 2.70 22.72
CA ASP A 51 -9.73 2.48 21.60
C ASP A 51 -10.47 2.38 20.26
N LEU A 52 -11.80 2.17 20.27
CA LEU A 52 -12.60 2.14 19.05
C LEU A 52 -12.48 3.43 18.23
N ALA A 53 -12.49 4.59 18.88
CA ALA A 53 -12.31 5.87 18.20
C ALA A 53 -10.92 6.01 17.55
N ARG A 54 -9.87 5.49 18.22
CA ARG A 54 -8.51 5.47 17.68
C ARG A 54 -8.39 4.50 16.50
N ILE A 55 -8.97 3.31 16.62
CA ILE A 55 -9.00 2.30 15.55
C ILE A 55 -9.76 2.84 14.34
N ALA A 56 -10.91 3.46 14.55
CA ALA A 56 -11.68 4.12 13.49
C ALA A 56 -10.87 5.24 12.83
N GLY A 57 -10.21 6.10 13.63
CA GLY A 57 -9.33 7.16 13.13
C GLY A 57 -8.17 6.62 12.29
N LEU A 58 -7.51 5.56 12.75
CA LEU A 58 -6.44 4.89 12.00
C LEU A 58 -6.96 4.25 10.71
N GLY A 59 -8.15 3.66 10.73
CA GLY A 59 -8.79 3.12 9.52
C GLY A 59 -9.12 4.21 8.50
N VAL A 60 -9.66 5.35 8.95
CA VAL A 60 -9.97 6.48 8.07
C VAL A 60 -8.69 7.09 7.49
N LEU A 61 -7.68 7.38 8.33
CA LEU A 61 -6.42 7.98 7.90
C LEU A 61 -5.58 7.03 7.04
N GLY A 62 -5.34 5.82 7.55
CA GLY A 62 -4.47 4.85 6.90
C GLY A 62 -5.08 4.20 5.67
N HIS A 63 -6.41 4.25 5.53
CA HIS A 63 -7.10 3.56 4.45
C HIS A 63 -7.86 4.52 3.53
N VAL A 64 -8.88 5.20 4.05
CA VAL A 64 -9.75 6.05 3.22
C VAL A 64 -8.98 7.24 2.65
N ALA A 65 -8.30 7.99 3.51
CA ALA A 65 -7.53 9.16 3.10
C ALA A 65 -6.35 8.76 2.20
N TYR A 66 -5.59 7.72 2.58
CA TYR A 66 -4.50 7.19 1.74
C TYR A 66 -4.98 6.83 0.33
N GLN A 67 -6.07 6.08 0.23
CA GLN A 67 -6.53 5.55 -1.05
C GLN A 67 -7.12 6.64 -1.95
N LEU A 68 -7.80 7.63 -1.37
CA LEU A 68 -8.24 8.83 -2.09
C LEU A 68 -7.06 9.67 -2.56
N LEU A 69 -6.10 9.98 -1.68
CA LEU A 69 -4.88 10.71 -2.04
C LEU A 69 -4.07 9.99 -3.11
N PHE A 70 -4.01 8.66 -3.04
CA PHE A 70 -3.33 7.83 -4.02
C PHE A 70 -3.99 7.91 -5.40
N ILE A 71 -5.31 7.72 -5.47
CA ILE A 71 -6.05 7.80 -6.74
C ILE A 71 -5.97 9.21 -7.32
N HIS A 72 -6.15 10.24 -6.51
CA HIS A 72 -6.11 11.63 -6.96
C HIS A 72 -4.69 12.09 -7.32
N GLY A 73 -3.68 11.55 -6.64
CA GLY A 73 -2.28 11.73 -6.98
C GLY A 73 -1.93 11.06 -8.32
N MET A 74 -2.43 9.84 -8.56
CA MET A 74 -2.28 9.15 -9.83
C MET A 74 -2.96 9.89 -11.00
N ASP A 75 -4.10 10.55 -10.76
CA ASP A 75 -4.81 11.34 -11.77
C ASP A 75 -4.03 12.63 -12.13
N ARG A 76 -3.35 13.22 -11.15
CA ARG A 76 -2.58 14.47 -11.32
C ARG A 76 -1.11 14.26 -11.70
N THR A 77 -0.61 13.03 -11.68
CA THR A 77 0.82 12.74 -11.91
C THR A 77 0.98 11.55 -12.85
N ARG A 78 2.02 11.54 -13.69
CA ARG A 78 2.32 10.39 -14.56
C ARG A 78 2.61 9.13 -13.71
N ALA A 79 2.20 7.95 -14.19
CA ALA A 79 2.38 6.68 -13.47
C ALA A 79 3.85 6.41 -13.03
N GLY A 80 4.83 6.88 -13.81
CA GLY A 80 6.26 6.81 -13.45
C GLY A 80 6.66 7.69 -12.27
N ASN A 81 6.01 8.85 -12.06
CA ASN A 81 6.28 9.70 -10.91
C ASN A 81 5.62 9.15 -9.65
N ALA A 82 4.42 8.58 -9.78
CA ALA A 82 3.72 7.94 -8.68
C ALA A 82 4.44 6.68 -8.18
N SER A 83 5.05 5.89 -9.08
CA SER A 83 5.87 4.73 -8.68
C SER A 83 7.15 5.15 -7.95
N LEU A 84 7.81 6.23 -8.38
CA LEU A 84 8.96 6.80 -7.68
C LEU A 84 8.58 7.27 -6.25
N LEU A 85 7.44 7.94 -6.10
CA LEU A 85 6.92 8.35 -4.79
C LEU A 85 6.57 7.14 -3.92
N LEU A 86 5.89 6.11 -4.45
CA LEU A 86 5.55 4.92 -3.66
C LEU A 86 6.79 4.18 -3.18
N THR A 87 7.80 4.09 -4.04
CA THR A 87 9.02 3.35 -3.68
C THR A 87 9.93 4.16 -2.76
N GLY A 88 9.72 5.48 -2.66
CA GLY A 88 10.29 6.33 -1.63
C GLY A 88 9.70 6.10 -0.23
N ALA A 89 8.66 5.27 -0.06
CA ALA A 89 8.04 4.99 1.24
C ALA A 89 9.04 4.70 2.39
N PRO A 90 10.12 3.91 2.21
CA PRO A 90 11.12 3.68 3.25
C PRO A 90 11.88 4.97 3.61
N VAL A 91 12.14 5.84 2.64
CA VAL A 91 12.81 7.14 2.83
C VAL A 91 11.93 8.06 3.68
N TYR A 92 10.65 8.20 3.32
CA TYR A 92 9.71 9.05 4.07
C TYR A 92 9.46 8.49 5.47
N THR A 93 9.39 7.16 5.61
CA THR A 93 9.24 6.50 6.92
C THR A 93 10.47 6.75 7.81
N ALA A 94 11.69 6.59 7.28
CA ALA A 94 12.92 6.86 8.02
C ALA A 94 13.05 8.35 8.40
N PHE A 95 12.69 9.25 7.48
CA PHE A 95 12.68 10.69 7.73
C PHE A 95 11.70 11.08 8.84
N LEU A 96 10.43 10.66 8.71
CA LEU A 96 9.40 10.93 9.71
C LEU A 96 9.75 10.31 11.07
N SER A 97 10.28 9.09 11.09
CA SER A 97 10.77 8.43 12.31
C SER A 97 11.87 9.23 13.01
N GLY A 98 12.79 9.81 12.24
CA GLY A 98 13.86 10.66 12.75
C GLY A 98 13.35 12.02 13.27
N VAL A 99 12.44 12.67 12.54
CA VAL A 99 11.85 13.97 12.92
C VAL A 99 10.92 13.87 14.13
N LEU A 100 10.11 12.81 14.20
CA LEU A 100 9.21 12.57 15.33
C LEU A 100 9.96 12.05 16.56
N GLY A 101 11.24 11.66 16.43
CA GLY A 101 12.07 11.19 17.54
C GLY A 101 11.71 9.78 18.03
N HIS A 102 10.98 8.99 17.23
CA HIS A 102 10.51 7.67 17.61
C HIS A 102 11.65 6.63 17.59
N ASP A 103 12.61 6.73 16.67
CA ASP A 103 13.77 5.83 16.59
C ASP A 103 14.98 6.48 15.90
N ARG A 104 16.19 6.22 16.40
CA ARG A 104 17.45 6.60 15.74
C ARG A 104 17.74 5.64 14.59
N VAL A 105 17.51 6.08 13.35
CA VAL A 105 17.77 5.29 12.15
C VAL A 105 19.29 4.96 12.07
N PRO A 106 19.69 3.68 12.15
CA PRO A 106 21.10 3.32 12.17
C PRO A 106 21.75 3.55 10.79
N PRO A 107 23.05 3.89 10.71
CA PRO A 107 23.74 4.21 9.46
C PRO A 107 23.58 3.15 8.35
N ARG A 108 23.53 1.87 8.73
CA ARG A 108 23.29 0.73 7.82
C ARG A 108 21.92 0.75 7.13
N ALA A 109 20.90 1.36 7.73
CA ALA A 109 19.58 1.48 7.09
C ALA A 109 19.63 2.42 5.89
N TRP A 110 20.51 3.42 5.91
CA TRP A 110 20.73 4.31 4.76
C TRP A 110 21.32 3.58 3.56
N LEU A 111 22.15 2.55 3.76
CA LEU A 111 22.66 1.72 2.65
C LEU A 111 21.54 0.91 1.99
N GLY A 112 20.60 0.37 2.78
CA GLY A 112 19.43 -0.31 2.24
C GLY A 112 18.48 0.63 1.49
N ILE A 113 18.32 1.86 1.99
CA ILE A 113 17.58 2.92 1.31
C ILE A 113 18.26 3.28 -0.02
N LEU A 114 19.58 3.49 -0.02
CA LEU A 114 20.34 3.82 -1.23
C LEU A 114 20.27 2.69 -2.26
N GLY A 115 20.40 1.44 -1.82
CA GLY A 115 20.23 0.26 -2.68
C GLY A 115 18.84 0.17 -3.30
N THR A 116 17.79 0.54 -2.54
CA THR A 116 16.41 0.60 -3.05
C THR A 116 16.28 1.69 -4.12
N VAL A 117 16.81 2.89 -3.88
CA VAL A 117 16.82 4.00 -4.84
C VAL A 117 17.54 3.62 -6.14
N LEU A 118 18.71 2.99 -6.04
CA LEU A 118 19.50 2.56 -7.18
C LEU A 118 18.82 1.45 -7.99
N GLY A 119 18.18 0.48 -7.31
CA GLY A 119 17.43 -0.60 -7.97
C GLY A 119 16.20 -0.11 -8.76
N ILE A 120 15.58 0.99 -8.32
CA ILE A 120 14.48 1.63 -9.05
C ILE A 120 15.01 2.39 -10.26
N GLY A 121 16.10 3.15 -10.08
CA GLY A 121 16.72 3.91 -11.16
C GLY A 121 17.13 3.04 -12.34
N SER A 122 17.59 1.81 -12.08
CA SER A 122 17.96 0.85 -13.12
C SER A 122 16.76 0.22 -13.83
N SER A 123 15.63 0.04 -13.15
CA SER A 123 14.41 -0.53 -13.76
C SER A 123 13.62 0.49 -14.59
N ALA A 124 13.77 1.80 -14.34
CA ALA A 124 13.23 2.86 -15.19
C ALA A 124 14.00 3.04 -16.52
N ALA A 125 15.18 2.45 -16.67
CA ALA A 125 15.99 2.53 -17.88
C ALA A 125 15.63 1.47 -18.95
N VAL A 126 14.65 0.60 -18.68
CA VAL A 126 14.15 -0.37 -19.67
C VAL A 126 13.32 0.37 -20.73
N PRO A 127 13.73 0.40 -22.01
CA PRO A 127 12.97 1.07 -23.06
C PRO A 127 11.57 0.43 -23.20
N PRO A 128 10.52 1.22 -23.50
CA PRO A 128 9.21 0.66 -23.80
C PRO A 128 9.33 -0.33 -24.96
N GLY A 129 8.89 -1.57 -24.73
CA GLY A 129 8.88 -2.61 -25.76
C GLY A 129 8.12 -2.14 -27.00
N SER A 130 8.62 -2.51 -28.18
CA SER A 130 8.09 -2.12 -29.49
C SER A 130 6.58 -2.32 -29.61
N PRO A 131 5.83 -1.39 -30.23
CA PRO A 131 4.39 -1.52 -30.39
C PRO A 131 4.04 -2.79 -31.17
N SER A 132 3.16 -3.62 -30.62
CA SER A 132 2.59 -4.77 -31.31
C SER A 132 1.77 -4.27 -32.50
N ALA A 133 2.10 -4.78 -33.69
CA ALA A 133 1.45 -4.42 -34.95
C ALA A 133 -0.08 -4.65 -34.89
N PRO A 134 -0.88 -3.79 -35.55
CA PRO A 134 -2.33 -3.93 -35.55
C PRO A 134 -2.76 -5.23 -36.25
N PRO A 135 -3.82 -5.91 -35.77
CA PRO A 135 -4.39 -7.07 -36.45
C PRO A 135 -5.01 -6.64 -37.79
N ARG A 136 -4.79 -7.46 -38.83
CA ARG A 136 -5.32 -7.30 -40.19
C ARG A 136 -6.80 -7.63 -40.26
#